data_AF-A0A7J2HMZ6-F1
#
_entry.id   AF-A0A7J2HMZ6-F1
#
_cell.length_a   1.000
_cell.length_b   1.000
_cell.length_c   1.000
_cell.angle_alpha   90.00
_cell.angle_beta   90.00
_cell.angle_gamma   90.00
#
_symmetry.space_group_name_H-M   'P 1'
#
loop_
_entity.id
_entity.type
_entity.pdbx_description
1 polymer ?
#
loop_
_entity_poly.entity_id
_entity_poly.type
_entity_poly.pdbx_seq_one_letter_code
_entity_poly.pdbx_strand_id
1 'polypeptide(L)'
;GNYQKTYLHYLAPISYLFTPNAEEASLLAGTEIKNEEDIRIASQKFIEAGSSYVLIKGGHIKGNDSTDYLRGKDIWRKFYAPRIEGKFHGTGCALSSLIAGYLAIGYSIEEAIERSKRILVGMMLKGRTLKGYKTKLLQFFPSNIDIPPSLEEERYKVWFELREALEEISKLLKPELIPEVGINFGFALPDAKSMEDICAISGRIHSIEDIPNRYLKFGASKHVATVILTAMKFDKNARSAINLAYSEKLIESFKKSNFLVTEFDRREEPKNSKSTMEWGIGSVIEKVRSVPDVVFDKGWIGKEPMVRVIGENPKEIIKKLREAVRKL
;
A
#
# COMPACT_ATOMS: atom_id res chain seq x y z
N GLY A 1 34.35 14.00 25.34
CA GLY A 1 33.43 14.97 25.97
C GLY A 1 32.12 14.27 26.27
N ASN A 2 31.38 14.67 27.31
CA ASN A 2 30.08 14.06 27.63
C ASN A 2 29.05 14.47 26.56
N TYR A 3 28.86 13.64 25.53
CA TYR A 3 27.95 13.91 24.41
C TYR A 3 26.51 14.15 24.86
N GLN A 4 26.05 13.49 25.94
CA GLN A 4 24.71 13.73 26.51
C GLN A 4 24.56 15.18 26.96
N LYS A 5 25.56 15.70 27.69
CA LYS A 5 25.57 17.10 28.14
C LYS A 5 25.49 18.05 26.95
N THR A 6 26.27 17.80 25.89
CA THR A 6 26.25 18.68 24.71
C THR A 6 24.89 18.70 24.03
N TYR A 7 24.32 17.52 23.79
CA TYR A 7 23.05 17.39 23.07
C TYR A 7 21.87 17.90 23.90
N LEU A 8 21.76 17.49 25.16
CA LEU A 8 20.62 17.88 25.99
C LEU A 8 20.74 19.31 26.53
N HIS A 9 21.91 19.80 26.92
CA HIS A 9 22.00 21.14 27.54
C HIS A 9 22.24 22.27 26.53
N TYR A 10 22.83 22.00 25.37
CA TYR A 10 23.13 23.05 24.39
C TYR A 10 22.29 22.96 23.10
N LEU A 11 21.98 21.76 22.61
CA LEU A 11 21.24 21.60 21.35
C LEU A 11 19.73 21.48 21.54
N ALA A 12 19.27 20.68 22.49
CA ALA A 12 17.83 20.50 22.74
C ALA A 12 17.10 21.83 23.01
N PRO A 13 17.60 22.78 23.82
CA PRO A 13 16.90 24.04 24.11
C PRO A 13 16.66 24.94 22.90
N ILE A 14 17.48 24.81 21.85
CA ILE A 14 17.38 25.61 20.62
C ILE A 14 16.77 24.82 19.46
N SER A 15 16.37 23.57 19.70
CA SER A 15 15.81 22.69 18.68
C SER A 15 14.29 22.77 18.68
N TYR A 16 13.72 23.17 17.54
CA TYR A 16 12.28 23.02 17.33
C TYR A 16 11.88 21.54 17.28
N LEU A 17 12.66 20.69 16.61
CA LEU A 17 12.44 19.25 16.55
C LEU A 17 13.76 18.50 16.68
N PHE A 18 13.82 17.58 17.63
CA PHE A 18 14.91 16.60 17.75
C PHE A 18 14.50 15.27 17.12
N THR A 19 15.33 14.65 16.27
CA THR A 19 14.95 13.40 15.56
C THR A 19 15.90 12.22 15.82
N PRO A 20 16.13 11.79 17.07
CA PRO A 20 17.01 10.66 17.35
C PRO A 20 16.37 9.35 16.88
N ASN A 21 17.16 8.37 16.48
CA ASN A 21 16.68 6.99 16.41
C ASN A 21 16.59 6.38 17.83
N ALA A 22 16.00 5.19 18.00
CA ALA A 22 15.83 4.57 19.31
C ALA A 22 17.15 4.35 20.09
N GLU A 23 18.24 3.96 19.41
CA GLU A 23 19.56 3.76 20.04
C GLU A 23 20.17 5.09 20.48
N GLU A 24 20.12 6.11 19.61
CA GLU A 24 20.54 7.49 19.90
C GLU A 24 19.73 8.07 21.06
N ALA A 25 18.40 7.87 21.06
CA ALA A 25 17.52 8.33 22.11
C ALA A 25 17.86 7.65 23.45
N SER A 26 18.12 6.34 23.42
CA SER A 26 18.49 5.57 24.60
C SER A 26 19.80 6.08 25.21
N LEU A 27 20.81 6.30 24.37
CA LEU A 27 22.10 6.84 24.77
C LEU A 27 21.99 8.26 25.31
N LEU A 28 21.27 9.15 24.62
CA LEU A 28 21.16 10.56 25.00
C LEU A 28 20.30 10.75 26.25
N ALA A 29 19.19 10.03 26.36
CA ALA A 29 18.29 10.07 27.50
C ALA A 29 18.85 9.33 28.73
N GLY A 30 19.83 8.42 28.54
CA GLY A 30 20.30 7.55 29.61
C GLY A 30 19.20 6.60 30.11
N THR A 31 18.33 6.14 29.20
CA THR A 31 17.22 5.22 29.47
C THR A 31 17.28 4.11 28.44
N GLU A 32 17.35 2.86 28.88
CA GLU A 32 17.26 1.71 27.97
C GLU A 32 15.85 1.66 27.35
N ILE A 33 15.74 1.56 26.03
CA ILE A 33 14.46 1.55 25.32
C ILE A 33 14.14 0.13 24.83
N LYS A 34 13.16 -0.53 25.47
CA LYS A 34 12.68 -1.87 25.11
C LYS A 34 11.23 -1.88 24.65
N ASN A 35 10.43 -0.95 25.15
CA ASN A 35 9.01 -0.87 24.87
C ASN A 35 8.56 0.59 24.69
N GLU A 36 7.27 0.79 24.42
CA GLU A 36 6.69 2.11 24.21
C GLU A 36 6.74 3.02 25.44
N GLU A 37 6.58 2.46 26.66
CA GLU A 37 6.67 3.25 27.89
C GLU A 37 8.09 3.81 28.08
N ASP A 38 9.12 3.03 27.73
CA ASP A 38 10.50 3.52 27.75
C ASP A 38 10.71 4.67 26.75
N ILE A 39 10.07 4.60 25.56
CA ILE A 39 10.08 5.69 24.57
C ILE A 39 9.40 6.93 25.17
N ARG A 40 8.29 6.76 25.89
CA ARG A 40 7.56 7.83 26.56
C ARG A 40 8.42 8.53 27.61
N ILE A 41 9.16 7.75 28.41
CA ILE A 41 10.10 8.27 29.42
C ILE A 41 11.29 8.96 28.75
N ALA A 42 11.91 8.34 27.75
CA ALA A 42 13.07 8.89 27.06
C ALA A 42 12.73 10.20 26.34
N SER A 43 11.61 10.25 25.63
CA SER A 43 11.14 11.47 24.93
C SER A 43 10.86 12.62 25.89
N GLN A 44 10.30 12.36 27.08
CA GLN A 44 10.04 13.39 28.08
C GLN A 44 11.33 14.13 28.51
N LYS A 45 12.46 13.42 28.62
CA LYS A 45 13.75 14.05 28.97
C LYS A 45 14.21 15.09 27.93
N PHE A 46 13.92 14.89 26.65
CA PHE A 46 14.24 15.89 25.61
C PHE A 46 13.36 17.14 25.73
N ILE A 47 12.09 16.96 26.10
CA ILE A 47 11.16 18.08 26.33
C ILE A 47 11.58 18.87 27.58
N GLU A 48 11.92 18.18 28.67
CA GLU A 48 12.45 18.81 29.90
C GLU A 48 13.78 19.53 29.66
N ALA A 49 14.60 19.00 28.74
CA ALA A 49 15.82 19.65 28.28
C ALA A 49 15.57 20.86 27.35
N GLY A 50 14.32 21.22 27.06
CA GLY A 50 13.95 22.45 26.34
C GLY A 50 13.64 22.28 24.85
N SER A 51 13.68 21.06 24.30
CA SER A 51 13.25 20.83 22.91
C SER A 51 11.74 21.06 22.79
N SER A 52 11.30 21.76 21.74
CA SER A 52 9.86 21.96 21.52
C SER A 52 9.16 20.64 21.16
N TYR A 53 9.82 19.83 20.35
CA TYR A 53 9.37 18.51 19.95
C TYR A 53 10.52 17.51 19.89
N VAL A 54 10.22 16.22 20.06
CA VAL A 54 11.13 15.10 19.76
C VAL A 54 10.40 14.02 18.98
N LEU A 55 11.02 13.52 17.91
CA LEU A 55 10.58 12.40 17.10
C LEU A 55 11.56 11.25 17.25
N ILE A 56 11.25 10.28 18.12
CA ILE A 56 12.05 9.07 18.29
C ILE A 56 11.70 8.10 17.15
N LYS A 57 12.66 7.86 16.26
CA LYS A 57 12.46 7.05 15.05
C LYS A 57 12.76 5.58 15.28
N GLY A 58 12.07 4.72 14.54
CA GLY A 58 12.39 3.29 14.43
C GLY A 58 12.19 2.54 15.74
N GLY A 59 11.10 2.83 16.45
CA GLY A 59 10.77 2.26 17.75
C GLY A 59 10.96 0.74 17.81
N HIS A 60 11.65 0.32 18.86
CA HIS A 60 12.26 -0.99 19.11
C HIS A 60 11.26 -2.14 19.40
N ILE A 61 10.04 -2.06 18.90
CA ILE A 61 9.09 -3.16 19.02
C ILE A 61 9.44 -4.15 17.90
N LYS A 62 9.93 -5.34 18.28
CA LYS A 62 10.04 -6.48 17.36
C LYS A 62 8.69 -6.64 16.66
N GLY A 63 8.68 -6.56 15.34
CA GLY A 63 7.46 -6.61 14.55
C GLY A 63 7.70 -6.18 13.11
N ASN A 64 6.63 -6.25 12.32
CA ASN A 64 6.66 -5.92 10.90
C ASN A 64 6.63 -4.41 10.63
N ASP A 65 6.53 -3.60 11.69
CA ASP A 65 6.36 -2.15 11.60
C ASP A 65 7.57 -1.36 12.12
N SER A 66 7.69 -0.15 11.61
CA SER A 66 8.63 0.90 11.98
C SER A 66 7.84 2.12 12.44
N THR A 67 7.56 2.16 13.74
CA THR A 67 6.78 3.25 14.35
C THR A 67 7.72 4.38 14.82
N ASP A 68 7.38 5.62 14.47
CA ASP A 68 8.06 6.81 14.99
C ASP A 68 7.12 7.52 16.00
N TYR A 69 7.69 8.05 17.07
CA TYR A 69 6.95 8.62 18.19
C TYR A 69 7.28 10.10 18.34
N LEU A 70 6.28 10.96 18.10
CA LEU A 70 6.36 12.39 18.34
C LEU A 70 5.88 12.70 19.75
N ARG A 71 6.69 13.45 20.48
CA ARG A 71 6.30 14.11 21.72
C ARG A 71 6.51 15.61 21.59
N GLY A 72 5.53 16.39 22.03
CA GLY A 72 5.65 17.79 22.38
C GLY A 72 5.17 18.01 23.81
N LYS A 73 5.02 19.27 24.23
CA LYS A 73 4.48 19.60 25.57
C LYS A 73 3.10 18.98 25.82
N ASP A 74 2.20 19.10 24.84
CA ASP A 74 0.80 18.67 24.92
C ASP A 74 0.42 17.64 23.83
N ILE A 75 1.43 17.07 23.15
CA ILE A 75 1.24 16.17 22.00
C ILE A 75 1.97 14.85 22.23
N TRP A 76 1.27 13.75 21.96
CA TRP A 76 1.84 12.41 21.83
C TRP A 76 1.21 11.72 20.63
N ARG A 77 1.99 11.46 19.58
CA ARG A 77 1.48 10.85 18.34
C ARG A 77 2.43 9.82 17.77
N LYS A 78 1.84 8.77 17.18
CA LYS A 78 2.55 7.70 16.49
C LYS A 78 2.40 7.86 15.00
N PHE A 79 3.47 7.55 14.27
CA PHE A 79 3.50 7.50 12.82
C PHE A 79 3.96 6.12 12.39
N TYR A 80 3.05 5.35 11.78
CA TYR A 80 3.28 3.96 11.41
C TYR A 80 3.81 3.84 9.98
N ALA A 81 4.66 2.86 9.73
CA ALA A 81 4.98 2.37 8.38
C ALA A 81 5.57 0.97 8.55
N PRO A 82 5.32 0.00 7.67
CA PRO A 82 5.99 -1.27 7.70
C PRO A 82 7.49 -1.11 7.54
N ARG A 83 8.18 -2.07 8.09
CA ARG A 83 9.61 -2.22 7.95
C ARG A 83 9.91 -2.71 6.54
N ILE A 84 10.43 -1.82 5.72
CA ILE A 84 10.96 -2.20 4.40
C ILE A 84 12.28 -2.94 4.61
N GLU A 85 12.38 -4.15 4.06
CA GLU A 85 13.60 -4.95 4.17
C GLU A 85 14.79 -4.34 3.42
N GLY A 86 15.91 -4.28 4.14
CA GLY A 86 17.19 -3.83 3.62
C GLY A 86 17.93 -2.92 4.59
N LYS A 87 19.22 -2.76 4.36
CA LYS A 87 20.01 -1.69 4.98
C LYS A 87 19.92 -0.48 4.06
N PHE A 88 19.55 0.66 4.61
CA PHE A 88 19.45 1.92 3.89
C PHE A 88 20.39 2.95 4.54
N HIS A 89 21.10 3.73 3.72
CA HIS A 89 21.83 4.90 4.19
C HIS A 89 21.05 6.17 3.90
N GLY A 90 21.16 7.15 4.80
CA GLY A 90 20.54 8.45 4.61
C GLY A 90 19.05 8.54 4.94
N THR A 91 18.41 7.50 5.49
CA THR A 91 16.99 7.57 5.90
C THR A 91 16.75 8.63 6.96
N GLY A 92 17.65 8.73 7.95
CA GLY A 92 17.60 9.76 8.98
C GLY A 92 17.72 11.18 8.41
N CYS A 93 18.73 11.43 7.56
CA CYS A 93 18.97 12.73 6.95
C CYS A 93 17.86 13.13 5.97
N ALA A 94 17.38 12.19 5.15
CA ALA A 94 16.26 12.43 4.25
C ALA A 94 15.00 12.79 5.02
N LEU A 95 14.67 12.05 6.10
CA LEU A 95 13.50 12.33 6.91
C LEU A 95 13.57 13.72 7.56
N SER A 96 14.69 14.06 8.21
CA SER A 96 14.84 15.36 8.87
C SER A 96 14.82 16.52 7.86
N SER A 97 15.40 16.33 6.67
CA SER A 97 15.41 17.35 5.61
C SER A 97 14.02 17.57 5.02
N LEU A 98 13.25 16.49 4.78
CA LEU A 98 11.87 16.58 4.32
C LEU A 98 10.99 17.29 5.37
N ILE A 99 11.14 16.95 6.66
CA ILE A 99 10.37 17.59 7.74
C ILE A 99 10.68 19.08 7.79
N ALA A 100 11.97 19.46 7.76
CA ALA A 100 12.38 20.85 7.75
C ALA A 100 11.80 21.61 6.54
N GLY A 101 11.79 21.01 5.35
CA GLY A 101 11.19 21.59 4.15
C GLY A 101 9.68 21.82 4.28
N TYR A 102 8.94 20.83 4.80
CA TYR A 102 7.50 20.96 5.02
C TYR A 102 7.15 22.01 6.09
N LEU A 103 7.92 22.06 7.17
CA LEU A 103 7.77 23.10 8.20
C LEU A 103 8.00 24.50 7.61
N ALA A 104 9.04 24.65 6.77
CA ALA A 104 9.39 25.94 6.14
C ALA A 104 8.29 26.47 5.22
N ILE A 105 7.47 25.60 4.62
CA ILE A 105 6.33 25.99 3.75
C ILE A 105 4.98 26.01 4.50
N GLY A 106 5.01 25.96 5.84
CA GLY A 106 3.85 26.26 6.69
C GLY A 106 2.99 25.07 7.12
N TYR A 107 3.43 23.83 6.91
CA TYR A 107 2.71 22.67 7.45
C TYR A 107 2.89 22.54 8.96
N SER A 108 1.88 21.99 9.63
CA SER A 108 2.00 21.65 11.06
C SER A 108 3.04 20.53 11.27
N ILE A 109 3.54 20.37 12.51
CA ILE A 109 4.56 19.38 12.83
C ILE A 109 4.12 17.94 12.51
N GLU A 110 2.88 17.60 12.83
CA GLU A 110 2.33 16.26 12.58
C GLU A 110 2.20 15.99 11.07
N GLU A 111 1.72 16.99 10.34
CA GLU A 111 1.61 16.96 8.89
C GLU A 111 2.96 16.86 8.17
N ALA A 112 3.96 17.61 8.65
CA ALA A 112 5.31 17.58 8.12
C ALA A 112 5.94 16.19 8.32
N ILE A 113 5.77 15.59 9.50
CA ILE A 113 6.27 14.24 9.80
C ILE A 113 5.54 13.19 8.97
N GLU A 114 4.21 13.21 8.91
CA GLU A 114 3.43 12.24 8.14
C GLU A 114 3.80 12.28 6.65
N ARG A 115 3.82 13.47 6.03
CA ARG A 115 4.18 13.62 4.61
C ARG A 115 5.62 13.18 4.34
N SER A 116 6.55 13.55 5.23
CA SER A 116 7.97 13.17 5.09
C SER A 116 8.17 11.66 5.20
N LYS A 117 7.50 11.02 6.15
CA LYS A 117 7.58 9.57 6.33
C LYS A 117 7.00 8.81 5.14
N ARG A 118 5.87 9.26 4.60
CA ARG A 118 5.28 8.68 3.38
C ARG A 118 6.24 8.78 2.19
N ILE A 119 6.85 9.95 1.98
CA ILE A 119 7.84 10.14 0.92
C ILE A 119 9.05 9.22 1.14
N LEU A 120 9.57 9.15 2.36
CA LEU A 120 10.71 8.28 2.69
C LEU A 120 10.42 6.81 2.38
N VAL A 121 9.22 6.32 2.74
CA VAL A 121 8.78 4.95 2.41
C VAL A 121 8.83 4.73 0.90
N GLY A 122 8.27 5.65 0.11
CA GLY A 122 8.34 5.59 -1.34
C GLY A 122 9.79 5.60 -1.88
N MET A 123 10.66 6.45 -1.33
CA MET A 123 12.09 6.50 -1.68
C MET A 123 12.81 5.18 -1.38
N MET A 124 12.43 4.51 -0.29
CA MET A 124 12.99 3.22 0.14
C MET A 124 12.50 2.07 -0.75
N LEU A 125 11.21 2.06 -1.13
CA LEU A 125 10.66 1.05 -2.04
C LEU A 125 11.31 1.10 -3.43
N LYS A 126 11.67 2.29 -3.89
CA LYS A 126 12.46 2.50 -5.12
C LYS A 126 13.97 2.44 -4.90
N GLY A 127 14.42 2.17 -3.67
CA GLY A 127 15.83 2.16 -3.33
C GLY A 127 16.61 1.10 -4.11
N ARG A 128 17.79 1.47 -4.60
CA ARG A 128 18.63 0.59 -5.43
C ARG A 128 19.92 0.20 -4.72
N THR A 129 20.33 -1.04 -4.90
CA THR A 129 21.65 -1.51 -4.46
C THR A 129 22.68 -1.20 -5.54
N LEU A 130 23.75 -0.50 -5.19
CA LEU A 130 24.89 -0.31 -6.10
C LEU A 130 25.72 -1.59 -6.15
N LYS A 131 26.23 -1.92 -7.35
CA LYS A 131 27.11 -3.09 -7.55
C LYS A 131 28.30 -3.01 -6.59
N GLY A 132 28.49 -4.05 -5.77
CA GLY A 132 29.56 -4.13 -4.77
C GLY A 132 29.20 -3.62 -3.36
N TYR A 133 28.01 -3.04 -3.17
CA TYR A 133 27.57 -2.54 -1.86
C TYR A 133 26.40 -3.37 -1.33
N LYS A 134 26.38 -3.60 0.00
CA LYS A 134 25.27 -4.30 0.68
C LYS A 134 24.12 -3.35 1.08
N THR A 135 24.32 -2.04 0.94
CA THR A 135 23.37 -1.00 1.35
C THR A 135 22.62 -0.43 0.15
N LYS A 136 21.31 -0.22 0.31
CA LYS A 136 20.46 0.45 -0.68
C LYS A 136 20.58 1.97 -0.56
N LEU A 137 20.71 2.65 -1.70
CA LEU A 137 20.60 4.10 -1.80
C LEU A 137 19.13 4.49 -2.00
N LEU A 138 18.69 5.54 -1.30
CA LEU A 138 17.38 6.15 -1.51
C LEU A 138 17.29 6.76 -2.91
N GLN A 139 16.13 6.60 -3.54
CA GLN A 139 15.85 7.27 -4.81
C GLN A 139 15.19 8.62 -4.54
N PHE A 140 15.87 9.73 -4.86
CA PHE A 140 15.45 11.08 -4.48
C PHE A 140 14.54 11.79 -5.50
N PHE A 141 14.29 11.22 -6.68
CA PHE A 141 13.52 11.87 -7.74
C PHE A 141 12.01 11.71 -7.49
N PRO A 142 11.28 12.76 -7.03
CA PRO A 142 9.91 12.63 -6.54
C PRO A 142 8.91 12.23 -7.63
N SER A 143 9.20 12.56 -8.89
CA SER A 143 8.30 12.30 -10.02
C SER A 143 8.02 10.81 -10.24
N ASN A 144 8.87 9.90 -9.74
CA ASN A 144 8.77 8.46 -10.01
C ASN A 144 8.55 7.62 -8.74
N ILE A 145 8.11 8.25 -7.65
CA ILE A 145 7.93 7.59 -6.37
C ILE A 145 6.44 7.38 -6.11
N ASP A 146 6.06 6.14 -5.88
CA ASP A 146 4.72 5.81 -5.38
C ASP A 146 4.68 6.14 -3.90
N ILE A 147 3.94 7.20 -3.57
CA ILE A 147 3.82 7.69 -2.20
C ILE A 147 2.64 6.96 -1.56
N PRO A 148 2.84 6.26 -0.43
CA PRO A 148 1.76 5.62 0.30
C PRO A 148 0.62 6.61 0.63
N PRO A 149 -0.61 6.13 0.86
CA PRO A 149 -1.70 6.94 1.41
C PRO A 149 -1.35 7.43 2.83
N SER A 150 -2.32 8.04 3.53
CA SER A 150 -2.14 8.32 4.96
C SER A 150 -1.65 7.08 5.69
N LEU A 151 -0.80 7.27 6.70
CA LEU A 151 -0.20 6.21 7.51
C LEU A 151 -1.19 5.60 8.52
N GLU A 152 -2.50 5.78 8.30
CA GLU A 152 -3.54 4.97 8.93
C GLU A 152 -3.29 3.50 8.63
N GLU A 153 -3.27 2.69 9.70
CA GLU A 153 -2.78 1.31 9.68
C GLU A 153 -3.43 0.45 8.58
N GLU A 154 -4.74 0.55 8.39
CA GLU A 154 -5.46 -0.28 7.43
C GLU A 154 -5.24 0.14 5.97
N ARG A 155 -5.36 1.45 5.67
CA ARG A 155 -5.17 1.96 4.30
C ARG A 155 -3.76 1.72 3.80
N TYR A 156 -2.77 1.90 4.68
CA TYR A 156 -1.40 1.58 4.36
C TYR A 156 -1.25 0.08 4.05
N LYS A 157 -1.75 -0.83 4.91
CA LYS A 157 -1.64 -2.28 4.71
C LYS A 157 -2.23 -2.72 3.37
N VAL A 158 -3.44 -2.26 3.06
CA VAL A 158 -4.09 -2.52 1.76
C VAL A 158 -3.25 -2.02 0.58
N TRP A 159 -2.72 -0.80 0.65
CA TRP A 159 -1.86 -0.25 -0.40
C TRP A 159 -0.57 -1.06 -0.57
N PHE A 160 0.05 -1.46 0.53
CA PHE A 160 1.32 -2.18 0.51
C PHE A 160 1.19 -3.60 -0.02
N GLU A 161 0.18 -4.35 0.44
CA GLU A 161 -0.09 -5.70 -0.10
C GLU A 161 -0.38 -5.66 -1.60
N LEU A 162 -1.15 -4.66 -2.06
CA LEU A 162 -1.42 -4.48 -3.48
C LEU A 162 -0.14 -4.10 -4.25
N ARG A 163 0.74 -3.29 -3.66
CA ARG A 163 2.03 -2.90 -4.26
C ARG A 163 2.94 -4.11 -4.45
N GLU A 164 3.10 -4.94 -3.43
CA GLU A 164 3.89 -6.17 -3.52
C GLU A 164 3.31 -7.12 -4.57
N ALA A 165 1.98 -7.25 -4.60
CA ALA A 165 1.32 -8.09 -5.60
C ALA A 165 1.52 -7.60 -7.04
N LEU A 166 1.60 -6.29 -7.29
CA LEU A 166 1.95 -5.77 -8.63
C LEU A 166 3.34 -6.23 -9.09
N GLU A 167 4.33 -6.26 -8.20
CA GLU A 167 5.67 -6.76 -8.52
C GLU A 167 5.71 -8.27 -8.79
N GLU A 168 4.80 -9.03 -8.16
CA GLU A 168 4.61 -10.45 -8.49
C GLU A 168 3.89 -10.65 -9.82
N ILE A 169 2.85 -9.85 -10.12
CA ILE A 169 2.12 -9.91 -11.39
C ILE A 169 3.04 -9.63 -12.57
N SER A 170 3.96 -8.67 -12.48
CA SER A 170 4.85 -8.35 -13.59
C SER A 170 5.72 -9.53 -14.03
N LYS A 171 5.91 -10.53 -13.16
CA LYS A 171 6.66 -11.76 -13.46
C LYS A 171 5.79 -12.87 -14.04
N LEU A 172 4.47 -12.80 -13.85
CA LEU A 172 3.49 -13.81 -14.26
C LEU A 172 2.73 -13.43 -15.53
N LEU A 173 2.51 -12.13 -15.74
CA LEU A 173 1.68 -11.61 -16.80
C LEU A 173 2.30 -11.87 -18.17
N LYS A 174 1.50 -12.38 -19.12
CA LYS A 174 1.85 -12.51 -20.53
C LYS A 174 1.09 -11.43 -21.33
N PRO A 175 1.61 -10.94 -22.47
CA PRO A 175 0.93 -9.93 -23.28
C PRO A 175 -0.52 -10.30 -23.65
N GLU A 176 -0.76 -11.58 -23.94
CA GLU A 176 -2.08 -12.14 -24.29
C GLU A 176 -3.14 -12.02 -23.18
N LEU A 177 -2.73 -11.74 -21.94
CA LEU A 177 -3.64 -11.56 -20.79
C LEU A 177 -4.04 -10.10 -20.58
N ILE A 178 -3.47 -9.17 -21.35
CA ILE A 178 -3.72 -7.73 -21.25
C ILE A 178 -4.82 -7.36 -22.26
N PRO A 179 -5.99 -6.88 -21.80
CA PRO A 179 -7.04 -6.43 -22.71
C PRO A 179 -6.69 -5.07 -23.31
N GLU A 180 -7.33 -4.71 -24.42
CA GLU A 180 -7.12 -3.40 -25.08
C GLU A 180 -7.45 -2.24 -24.13
N VAL A 181 -8.52 -2.38 -23.35
CA VAL A 181 -8.88 -1.38 -22.33
C VAL A 181 -7.90 -1.34 -21.16
N GLY A 182 -6.96 -2.28 -21.04
CA GLY A 182 -5.95 -2.36 -19.98
C GLY A 182 -6.42 -3.02 -18.68
N ILE A 183 -5.45 -3.57 -17.94
CA ILE A 183 -5.68 -4.22 -16.63
C ILE A 183 -5.80 -3.16 -15.53
N ASN A 184 -6.74 -3.41 -14.61
CA ASN A 184 -6.77 -2.79 -13.30
C ASN A 184 -6.82 -3.87 -12.22
N PHE A 185 -6.19 -3.61 -11.09
CA PHE A 185 -6.07 -4.50 -9.94
C PHE A 185 -6.38 -3.70 -8.69
N GLY A 186 -7.30 -4.19 -7.86
CA GLY A 186 -7.76 -3.50 -6.67
C GLY A 186 -7.81 -4.37 -5.43
N PHE A 187 -7.77 -3.70 -4.28
CA PHE A 187 -7.91 -4.30 -2.96
C PHE A 187 -8.65 -3.35 -2.02
N ALA A 188 -9.66 -3.86 -1.32
CA ALA A 188 -10.55 -3.11 -0.46
C ALA A 188 -10.20 -3.22 1.03
N LEU A 189 -10.54 -2.17 1.78
CA LEU A 189 -10.62 -2.24 3.24
C LEU A 189 -11.64 -3.31 3.71
N PRO A 190 -11.49 -3.89 4.92
CA PRO A 190 -12.39 -4.93 5.43
C PRO A 190 -13.88 -4.59 5.38
N ASP A 191 -14.25 -3.35 5.71
CA ASP A 191 -15.64 -2.87 5.73
C ASP A 191 -15.89 -1.81 4.63
N ALA A 192 -15.27 -1.97 3.46
CA ALA A 192 -15.44 -1.04 2.35
C ALA A 192 -16.91 -0.85 1.96
N LYS A 193 -17.35 0.41 1.87
CA LYS A 193 -18.72 0.80 1.49
C LYS A 193 -18.78 1.54 0.17
N SER A 194 -17.66 2.08 -0.26
CA SER A 194 -17.56 3.01 -1.37
C SER A 194 -16.29 2.78 -2.20
N MET A 195 -16.20 3.44 -3.34
CA MET A 195 -15.01 3.36 -4.20
C MET A 195 -13.77 3.94 -3.49
N GLU A 196 -13.99 4.90 -2.60
CA GLU A 196 -12.99 5.59 -1.79
C GLU A 196 -12.32 4.66 -0.76
N ASP A 197 -12.93 3.50 -0.48
CA ASP A 197 -12.40 2.47 0.42
C ASP A 197 -11.58 1.39 -0.32
N ILE A 198 -11.39 1.57 -1.63
CA ILE A 198 -10.71 0.61 -2.51
C ILE A 198 -9.45 1.24 -3.09
N CYS A 199 -8.30 0.63 -2.76
CA CYS A 199 -7.03 0.95 -3.40
C CYS A 199 -6.95 0.23 -4.73
N ALA A 200 -6.58 0.94 -5.79
CA ALA A 200 -6.43 0.37 -7.12
C ALA A 200 -5.34 1.09 -7.91
N ILE A 201 -5.00 0.54 -9.08
CA ILE A 201 -4.07 1.17 -10.01
C ILE A 201 -4.69 2.49 -10.51
N SER A 202 -3.95 3.59 -10.33
CA SER A 202 -4.24 4.87 -10.96
C SER A 202 -3.89 4.78 -12.44
N GLY A 203 -4.92 4.80 -13.30
CA GLY A 203 -4.79 4.44 -14.72
C GLY A 203 -4.94 2.93 -14.93
N ARG A 204 -4.22 2.36 -15.90
CA ARG A 204 -4.29 0.94 -16.26
C ARG A 204 -2.96 0.43 -16.79
N ILE A 205 -2.76 -0.88 -16.73
CA ILE A 205 -1.58 -1.55 -17.32
C ILE A 205 -1.95 -1.92 -18.76
N HIS A 206 -1.24 -1.34 -19.72
CA HIS A 206 -1.34 -1.68 -21.15
C HIS A 206 -0.13 -2.49 -21.63
N SER A 207 0.99 -2.41 -20.90
CA SER A 207 2.16 -3.25 -21.11
C SER A 207 2.82 -3.65 -19.80
N ILE A 208 3.57 -4.75 -19.77
CA ILE A 208 4.23 -5.23 -18.52
C ILE A 208 5.24 -4.19 -18.02
N GLU A 209 5.88 -3.46 -18.93
CA GLU A 209 6.85 -2.40 -18.66
C GLU A 209 6.21 -1.18 -17.96
N ASP A 210 4.88 -1.06 -17.99
CA ASP A 210 4.17 0.00 -17.26
C ASP A 210 4.20 -0.21 -15.75
N ILE A 211 4.19 -1.48 -15.30
CA ILE A 211 3.90 -1.86 -13.91
C ILE A 211 4.84 -1.16 -12.92
N PRO A 212 6.17 -1.08 -13.14
CA PRO A 212 7.06 -0.38 -12.22
C PRO A 212 6.67 1.08 -12.01
N ASN A 213 6.10 1.75 -13.00
CA ASN A 213 5.75 3.17 -12.99
C ASN A 213 4.28 3.44 -12.65
N ARG A 214 3.48 2.40 -12.36
CA ARG A 214 2.10 2.59 -11.93
C ARG A 214 2.02 2.95 -10.45
N TYR A 215 1.14 3.89 -10.14
CA TYR A 215 0.85 4.36 -8.80
C TYR A 215 -0.45 3.75 -8.30
N LEU A 216 -0.54 3.54 -6.99
CA LEU A 216 -1.74 3.02 -6.34
C LEU A 216 -2.45 4.13 -5.57
N LYS A 217 -3.78 4.20 -5.72
CA LYS A 217 -4.59 5.22 -5.04
C LYS A 217 -5.95 4.66 -4.65
N PHE A 218 -6.43 5.08 -3.48
CA PHE A 218 -7.81 4.88 -3.08
C PHE A 218 -8.77 5.69 -3.96
N GLY A 219 -9.88 5.08 -4.37
CA GLY A 219 -10.83 5.74 -5.27
C GLY A 219 -10.37 5.83 -6.73
N ALA A 220 -9.35 5.08 -7.14
CA ALA A 220 -8.75 5.23 -8.47
C ALA A 220 -9.56 4.62 -9.62
N SER A 221 -10.38 3.60 -9.35
CA SER A 221 -10.99 2.80 -10.41
C SER A 221 -12.41 2.33 -10.08
N LYS A 222 -13.39 2.93 -10.77
CA LYS A 222 -14.81 2.57 -10.64
C LYS A 222 -15.11 1.13 -11.05
N HIS A 223 -14.44 0.63 -12.09
CA HIS A 223 -14.75 -0.70 -12.64
C HIS A 223 -14.37 -1.80 -11.65
N VAL A 224 -13.11 -1.83 -11.19
CA VAL A 224 -12.64 -2.85 -10.25
C VAL A 224 -13.32 -2.69 -8.88
N ALA A 225 -13.58 -1.45 -8.45
CA ALA A 225 -14.33 -1.19 -7.23
C ALA A 225 -15.75 -1.77 -7.29
N THR A 226 -16.44 -1.64 -8.43
CA THR A 226 -17.78 -2.24 -8.61
C THR A 226 -17.72 -3.76 -8.48
N VAL A 227 -16.69 -4.41 -9.04
CA VAL A 227 -16.51 -5.87 -8.91
C VAL A 227 -16.36 -6.27 -7.44
N ILE A 228 -15.42 -5.62 -6.74
CA ILE A 228 -15.11 -5.94 -5.35
C ILE A 228 -16.30 -5.65 -4.44
N LEU A 229 -16.90 -4.45 -4.52
CA LEU A 229 -18.06 -4.08 -3.69
C LEU A 229 -19.26 -5.01 -3.94
N THR A 230 -19.46 -5.47 -5.18
CA THR A 230 -20.54 -6.42 -5.47
C THR A 230 -20.25 -7.77 -4.84
N ALA A 231 -19.01 -8.29 -4.95
CA ALA A 231 -18.62 -9.53 -4.30
C ALA A 231 -18.75 -9.45 -2.76
N MET A 232 -18.31 -8.34 -2.17
CA MET A 232 -18.37 -8.10 -0.71
C MET A 232 -19.78 -8.07 -0.13
N LYS A 233 -20.82 -7.81 -0.93
CA LYS A 233 -22.22 -7.92 -0.48
C LYS A 233 -22.61 -9.36 -0.15
N PHE A 234 -21.98 -10.34 -0.78
CA PHE A 234 -22.26 -11.77 -0.61
C PHE A 234 -21.21 -12.46 0.27
N ASP A 235 -19.95 -12.07 0.16
CA ASP A 235 -18.87 -12.53 1.03
C ASP A 235 -17.92 -11.36 1.37
N LYS A 236 -17.96 -10.92 2.63
CA LYS A 236 -17.13 -9.81 3.13
C LYS A 236 -15.62 -10.04 2.95
N ASN A 237 -15.19 -11.29 2.82
CA ASN A 237 -13.78 -11.61 2.64
C ASN A 237 -13.30 -11.32 1.21
N ALA A 238 -14.18 -11.35 0.19
CA ALA A 238 -13.85 -11.18 -1.23
C ALA A 238 -13.47 -9.73 -1.60
N ARG A 239 -12.31 -9.27 -1.12
CA ARG A 239 -11.89 -7.86 -1.14
C ARG A 239 -10.95 -7.49 -2.27
N SER A 240 -10.52 -8.43 -3.12
CA SER A 240 -9.58 -8.16 -4.20
C SER A 240 -10.09 -8.67 -5.55
N ALA A 241 -9.81 -7.91 -6.61
CA ALA A 241 -10.15 -8.33 -7.96
C ALA A 241 -9.19 -7.75 -9.00
N ILE A 242 -8.96 -8.50 -10.08
CA ILE A 242 -8.20 -8.09 -11.26
C ILE A 242 -8.98 -8.42 -12.54
N ASN A 243 -8.91 -7.57 -13.56
CA ASN A 243 -9.46 -7.85 -14.88
C ASN A 243 -8.37 -8.25 -15.89
N LEU A 244 -8.67 -9.21 -16.76
CA LEU A 244 -7.77 -9.76 -17.79
C LEU A 244 -8.48 -9.88 -19.13
N ALA A 245 -7.70 -9.94 -20.22
CA ALA A 245 -8.20 -10.30 -21.53
C ALA A 245 -8.86 -11.68 -21.50
N TYR A 246 -9.98 -11.79 -22.22
CA TYR A 246 -10.67 -13.06 -22.38
C TYR A 246 -10.05 -13.90 -23.49
N SER A 247 -9.88 -15.18 -23.20
CA SER A 247 -9.68 -16.23 -24.19
C SER A 247 -10.32 -17.53 -23.69
N GLU A 248 -10.79 -18.37 -24.61
CA GLU A 248 -11.34 -19.69 -24.24
C GLU A 248 -10.29 -20.54 -23.51
N LYS A 249 -9.04 -20.50 -23.96
CA LYS A 249 -7.90 -21.19 -23.33
C LYS A 249 -7.70 -20.77 -21.87
N LEU A 250 -7.79 -19.48 -21.57
CA LEU A 250 -7.66 -18.99 -20.20
C LEU A 250 -8.79 -19.51 -19.30
N ILE A 251 -10.04 -19.48 -19.80
CA ILE A 251 -11.19 -20.00 -19.06
C ILE A 251 -11.06 -21.51 -18.79
N GLU A 252 -10.66 -22.28 -19.80
CA GLU A 252 -10.39 -23.71 -19.63
C GLU A 252 -9.29 -23.97 -18.61
N SER A 253 -8.24 -23.15 -18.61
CA SER A 253 -7.14 -23.28 -17.66
C SER A 253 -7.56 -23.04 -16.21
N PHE A 254 -8.41 -22.03 -15.96
CA PHE A 254 -9.01 -21.82 -14.64
C PHE A 254 -9.88 -23.02 -14.23
N LYS A 255 -10.73 -23.54 -15.12
CA LYS A 255 -11.55 -24.73 -14.86
C LYS A 255 -10.70 -25.97 -14.55
N LYS A 256 -9.62 -26.22 -15.31
CA LYS A 256 -8.66 -27.31 -15.06
C LYS A 256 -7.90 -27.15 -13.74
N SER A 257 -7.93 -25.96 -13.15
CA SER A 257 -7.36 -25.65 -11.83
C SER A 257 -8.38 -25.71 -10.70
N ASN A 258 -9.57 -26.29 -10.96
CA ASN A 258 -10.64 -26.47 -9.97
C ASN A 258 -11.15 -25.16 -9.37
N PHE A 259 -10.99 -24.04 -10.08
CA PHE A 259 -11.60 -22.78 -9.72
C PHE A 259 -13.05 -22.74 -10.17
N LEU A 260 -13.90 -22.10 -9.37
CA LEU A 260 -15.29 -21.83 -9.71
C LEU A 260 -15.35 -20.71 -10.75
N VAL A 261 -15.59 -21.09 -12.00
CA VAL A 261 -15.65 -20.17 -13.14
C VAL A 261 -17.09 -20.03 -13.62
N THR A 262 -17.58 -18.80 -13.72
CA THR A 262 -18.96 -18.54 -14.17
C THR A 262 -19.02 -17.43 -15.22
N GLU A 263 -19.97 -17.57 -16.14
CA GLU A 263 -20.26 -16.60 -17.20
C GLU A 263 -21.49 -15.77 -16.82
N PHE A 264 -21.48 -14.47 -17.11
CA PHE A 264 -22.73 -13.72 -17.24
C PHE A 264 -22.90 -13.24 -18.67
N ASP A 265 -24.15 -13.29 -19.15
CA ASP A 265 -24.50 -12.84 -20.49
C ASP A 265 -25.05 -11.42 -20.43
N ARG A 266 -24.40 -10.49 -21.13
CA ARG A 266 -24.83 -9.09 -21.20
C ARG A 266 -26.20 -8.90 -21.86
N ARG A 267 -26.68 -9.88 -22.64
CA ARG A 267 -28.01 -9.85 -23.28
C ARG A 267 -29.15 -10.05 -22.28
N GLU A 268 -28.87 -10.69 -21.15
CA GLU A 268 -29.85 -10.94 -20.09
C GLU A 268 -30.02 -9.71 -19.16
N GLU A 269 -29.30 -8.61 -19.42
CA GLU A 269 -29.33 -7.41 -18.58
C GLU A 269 -30.73 -6.77 -18.56
N PRO A 270 -31.36 -6.63 -17.38
CA PRO A 270 -32.63 -5.94 -17.24
C PRO A 270 -32.52 -4.46 -17.64
N LYS A 271 -33.52 -3.95 -18.35
CA LYS A 271 -33.56 -2.55 -18.82
C LYS A 271 -33.47 -1.49 -17.70
N ASN A 272 -33.79 -1.87 -16.47
CA ASN A 272 -33.77 -1.01 -15.28
C ASN A 272 -32.48 -1.15 -14.44
N SER A 273 -31.47 -1.89 -14.91
CA SER A 273 -30.20 -2.03 -14.18
C SER A 273 -29.45 -0.70 -14.11
N LYS A 274 -29.02 -0.32 -12.90
CA LYS A 274 -28.18 0.88 -12.68
C LYS A 274 -26.74 0.67 -13.13
N SER A 275 -26.28 -0.57 -13.21
CA SER A 275 -24.91 -0.93 -13.56
C SER A 275 -24.86 -2.36 -14.09
N THR A 276 -24.47 -2.51 -15.36
CA THR A 276 -24.27 -3.84 -15.99
C THR A 276 -23.36 -4.73 -15.17
N MET A 277 -22.34 -4.15 -14.55
CA MET A 277 -21.33 -4.91 -13.80
C MET A 277 -21.85 -5.38 -12.45
N GLU A 278 -22.58 -4.52 -11.75
CA GLU A 278 -23.19 -4.87 -10.46
C GLU A 278 -24.25 -5.96 -10.66
N TRP A 279 -25.10 -5.80 -11.67
CA TRP A 279 -26.09 -6.81 -12.01
C TRP A 279 -25.45 -8.11 -12.53
N GLY A 280 -24.49 -8.03 -13.46
CA GLY A 280 -23.88 -9.21 -14.08
C GLY A 280 -23.15 -10.09 -13.06
N ILE A 281 -22.43 -9.46 -12.13
CA ILE A 281 -21.74 -10.18 -11.05
C ILE A 281 -22.74 -10.65 -9.99
N GLY A 282 -23.64 -9.78 -9.54
CA GLY A 282 -24.63 -10.13 -8.52
C GLY A 282 -25.54 -11.28 -8.95
N SER A 283 -26.05 -11.26 -10.17
CA SER A 283 -26.91 -12.32 -10.72
C SER A 283 -26.20 -13.67 -10.81
N VAL A 284 -24.91 -13.68 -11.15
CA VAL A 284 -24.11 -14.91 -11.16
C VAL A 284 -23.88 -15.43 -9.75
N ILE A 285 -23.54 -14.56 -8.80
CA ILE A 285 -23.34 -14.97 -7.41
C ILE A 285 -24.63 -15.51 -6.80
N GLU A 286 -25.77 -14.90 -7.08
CA GLU A 286 -27.09 -15.38 -6.63
C GLU A 286 -27.44 -16.76 -7.22
N LYS A 287 -27.17 -16.97 -8.52
CA LYS A 287 -27.39 -18.25 -9.20
C LYS A 287 -26.54 -19.38 -8.59
N VAL A 288 -25.27 -19.08 -8.27
CA VAL A 288 -24.31 -20.08 -7.78
C VAL A 288 -24.29 -20.20 -6.24
N ARG A 289 -24.89 -19.23 -5.53
CA ARG A 289 -24.95 -19.11 -4.06
C ARG A 289 -23.59 -19.01 -3.37
N SER A 290 -22.56 -18.59 -4.10
CA SER A 290 -21.22 -18.31 -3.58
C SER A 290 -20.51 -17.32 -4.50
N VAL A 291 -19.51 -16.61 -3.96
CA VAL A 291 -18.65 -15.76 -4.79
C VAL A 291 -17.72 -16.65 -5.62
N PRO A 292 -17.80 -16.63 -6.96
CA PRO A 292 -16.93 -17.43 -7.81
C PRO A 292 -15.51 -16.87 -7.83
N ASP A 293 -14.54 -17.75 -8.04
CA ASP A 293 -13.14 -17.36 -8.23
C ASP A 293 -12.94 -16.51 -9.49
N VAL A 294 -13.73 -16.81 -10.54
CA VAL A 294 -13.63 -16.16 -11.85
C VAL A 294 -15.02 -15.89 -12.41
N VAL A 295 -15.25 -14.64 -12.80
CA VAL A 295 -16.44 -14.21 -13.55
C VAL A 295 -15.98 -13.70 -14.92
N PHE A 296 -16.56 -14.20 -16.01
CA PHE A 296 -16.25 -13.71 -17.35
C PHE A 296 -17.49 -13.36 -18.16
N ASP A 297 -17.28 -12.57 -19.22
CA ASP A 297 -18.28 -12.26 -20.22
C ASP A 297 -17.64 -12.27 -21.63
N LYS A 298 -18.41 -12.70 -22.63
CA LYS A 298 -17.98 -12.75 -24.03
C LYS A 298 -18.14 -11.41 -24.77
N GLY A 299 -18.25 -10.31 -24.03
CA GLY A 299 -18.43 -8.98 -24.60
C GLY A 299 -19.82 -8.73 -25.17
N TRP A 300 -19.99 -7.55 -25.77
CA TRP A 300 -21.18 -7.14 -26.51
C TRP A 300 -20.80 -6.06 -27.52
N ILE A 301 -21.76 -5.54 -28.30
CA ILE A 301 -21.52 -4.41 -29.20
C ILE A 301 -20.89 -3.24 -28.42
N GLY A 302 -19.65 -2.88 -28.77
CA GLY A 302 -18.87 -1.84 -28.11
C GLY A 302 -18.33 -2.19 -26.71
N LYS A 303 -18.41 -3.46 -26.28
CA LYS A 303 -17.90 -3.94 -24.99
C LYS A 303 -16.95 -5.13 -25.22
N GLU A 304 -15.67 -4.93 -24.92
CA GLU A 304 -14.65 -5.97 -25.01
C GLU A 304 -14.96 -7.16 -24.07
N PRO A 305 -14.79 -8.41 -24.54
CA PRO A 305 -14.82 -9.60 -23.68
C PRO A 305 -13.81 -9.52 -22.53
N MET A 306 -14.17 -10.02 -21.34
CA MET A 306 -13.37 -9.77 -20.13
C MET A 306 -13.44 -10.93 -19.14
N VAL A 307 -12.32 -11.21 -18.49
CA VAL A 307 -12.22 -12.12 -17.34
C VAL A 307 -11.94 -11.32 -16.08
N ARG A 308 -12.62 -11.66 -14.98
CA ARG A 308 -12.44 -11.01 -13.68
C ARG A 308 -12.14 -12.09 -12.65
N VAL A 309 -10.96 -12.02 -12.06
CA VAL A 309 -10.55 -12.94 -11.00
C VAL A 309 -10.81 -12.24 -9.67
N ILE A 310 -11.52 -12.92 -8.77
CA ILE A 310 -11.91 -12.42 -7.45
C ILE A 310 -11.20 -13.25 -6.39
N GLY A 311 -10.82 -12.63 -5.28
CA GLY A 311 -10.15 -13.30 -4.16
C GLY A 311 -10.22 -12.46 -2.90
N GLU A 312 -9.80 -13.05 -1.79
CA GLU A 312 -9.84 -12.41 -0.49
C GLU A 312 -8.82 -11.27 -0.35
N ASN A 313 -7.67 -11.45 -1.00
CA ASN A 313 -6.54 -10.54 -0.95
C ASN A 313 -5.68 -10.67 -2.23
N PRO A 314 -4.74 -9.73 -2.46
CA PRO A 314 -3.91 -9.74 -3.66
C PRO A 314 -3.10 -11.04 -3.82
N LYS A 315 -2.59 -11.62 -2.73
CA LYS A 315 -1.78 -12.86 -2.75
C LYS A 315 -2.58 -14.05 -3.27
N GLU A 316 -3.86 -14.15 -2.93
CA GLU A 316 -4.73 -15.20 -3.45
C GLU A 316 -4.97 -15.03 -4.96
N ILE A 317 -5.18 -13.80 -5.43
CA ILE A 317 -5.25 -13.51 -6.87
C ILE A 317 -3.98 -14.00 -7.57
N ILE A 318 -2.79 -13.68 -7.04
CA ILE A 318 -1.53 -14.17 -7.59
C ILE A 318 -1.49 -15.69 -7.67
N LYS A 319 -1.95 -16.39 -6.63
CA LYS A 319 -2.01 -17.85 -6.61
C LYS A 319 -2.91 -18.37 -7.74
N LYS A 320 -4.12 -17.84 -7.88
CA LYS A 320 -5.08 -18.19 -8.93
C LYS A 320 -4.49 -18.01 -10.33
N LEU A 321 -3.86 -16.85 -10.56
CA LEU A 321 -3.21 -16.55 -11.83
C LEU A 321 -2.03 -17.50 -12.11
N ARG A 322 -1.19 -17.77 -11.11
CA ARG A 322 -0.04 -18.67 -11.26
C ARG A 322 -0.47 -20.09 -11.65
N GLU A 323 -1.57 -20.59 -11.07
CA GLU A 323 -2.10 -21.91 -11.40
C GLU A 323 -2.70 -21.95 -12.81
N ALA A 324 -3.44 -20.91 -13.22
CA ALA A 324 -3.98 -20.81 -14.57
C ALA A 324 -2.87 -20.62 -15.63
N VAL A 325 -1.86 -19.79 -15.38
CA VAL A 325 -0.76 -19.57 -16.34
C VAL A 325 0.09 -20.83 -16.55
N ARG A 326 0.19 -21.72 -15.55
CA ARG A 326 0.89 -23.01 -15.69
C ARG A 326 0.19 -24.01 -16.61
N LYS A 327 -1.12 -23.87 -16.82
CA LYS A 327 -1.94 -24.80 -17.63
C LYS A 327 -2.47 -24.16 -18.93
N LEU A 328 -1.97 -22.97 -19.25
CA LEU A 328 -2.25 -22.17 -20.44
C LEU A 328 -1.31 -22.58 -21.59
#